data_AF-A0A2W5SGL9-F1
#
_entry.id   AF-A0A2W5SGL9-F1
#
_cell.length_a   1.000
_cell.length_b   1.000
_cell.length_c   1.000
_cell.angle_alpha   90.00
_cell.angle_beta   90.00
_cell.angle_gamma   90.00
#
_symmetry.space_group_name_H-M   'P 1'
#
loop_
_entity.id
_entity.type
_entity.pdbx_description
1 polymer ?
#
loop_
_entity_poly.entity_id
_entity_poly.type
_entity_poly.pdbx_seq_one_letter_code
_entity_poly.pdbx_strand_id
1 'polypeptide(L)'
;MADHGAPEYATAEGNDYAEHQGTYHFFVKMTLVSTLALASFMVSFAIGGANGHWGIFTLGTLASVAVTAIGLASKDGKPKLLFGLLGLLTLALIITS
;
A
#
# COMPACT_ATOMS: atom_id res chain seq x y z
N MET A 1 38.51 -19.83 -3.94
CA MET A 1 37.04 -19.75 -4.06
C MET A 1 36.60 -20.95 -4.87
N ALA A 2 35.70 -21.78 -4.35
CA ALA A 2 35.18 -22.92 -5.11
C ALA A 2 34.37 -22.37 -6.28
N ASP A 3 34.58 -22.92 -7.47
CA ASP A 3 33.85 -22.57 -8.69
C ASP A 3 32.41 -23.05 -8.54
N HIS A 4 31.52 -22.14 -8.12
CA HIS A 4 30.09 -22.38 -8.10
C HIS A 4 29.64 -22.21 -9.55
N GLY A 5 29.45 -23.33 -10.26
CA GLY A 5 29.08 -23.35 -11.68
C GLY A 5 27.94 -22.39 -12.03
N ALA A 6 27.81 -22.10 -13.33
CA ALA A 6 26.88 -21.09 -13.84
C ALA A 6 25.48 -21.23 -13.21
N PRO A 7 24.87 -20.14 -12.72
CA PRO A 7 23.58 -20.20 -12.02
C PRO A 7 22.47 -20.70 -12.97
N GLU A 8 22.13 -21.98 -12.86
CA GLU A 8 21.10 -22.66 -13.66
C GLU A 8 19.68 -22.58 -13.07
N TYR A 9 19.51 -21.89 -11.93
CA TYR A 9 18.26 -21.93 -11.17
C TYR A 9 17.03 -21.54 -11.99
N ALA A 10 17.13 -20.58 -12.93
CA ALA A 10 15.98 -20.12 -13.72
C ALA A 10 15.39 -21.19 -14.68
N THR A 11 16.20 -22.18 -15.09
CA THR A 11 15.80 -23.23 -16.04
C THR A 11 15.94 -24.64 -15.48
N ALA A 12 16.26 -24.77 -14.19
CA ALA A 12 16.36 -26.06 -13.52
C ALA A 12 15.01 -26.79 -13.59
N GLU A 13 15.06 -28.07 -13.93
CA GLU A 13 13.88 -28.94 -13.97
C GLU A 13 13.23 -28.97 -12.57
N GLY A 14 11.97 -28.53 -12.48
CA GLY A 14 11.23 -28.40 -11.20
C GLY A 14 11.19 -26.99 -10.59
N ASN A 15 11.81 -25.98 -11.18
CA ASN A 15 11.62 -24.58 -10.76
C ASN A 15 10.28 -24.03 -11.26
N ASP A 16 9.31 -23.85 -10.36
CA ASP A 16 8.04 -23.15 -10.66
C ASP A 16 8.21 -21.63 -10.58
N TYR A 17 8.96 -21.09 -11.54
CA TYR A 17 9.24 -19.66 -11.61
C TYR A 17 7.97 -18.81 -11.85
N ALA A 18 6.92 -19.40 -12.42
CA ALA A 18 5.65 -18.71 -12.64
C ALA A 18 4.95 -18.40 -11.31
N GLU A 19 4.90 -19.37 -10.40
CA GLU A 19 4.31 -19.18 -9.07
C GLU A 19 5.08 -18.15 -8.23
N HIS A 20 6.42 -18.16 -8.33
CA HIS A 20 7.27 -17.15 -7.68
C HIS A 20 6.96 -15.73 -8.17
N GLN A 21 6.78 -15.53 -9.47
CA GLN A 21 6.38 -14.23 -10.01
C GLN A 21 5.00 -13.81 -9.49
N GLY A 22 4.02 -14.73 -9.46
CA GLY A 22 2.69 -14.46 -8.92
C GLY A 22 2.74 -13.98 -7.46
N THR A 23 3.50 -14.69 -6.62
CA THR A 23 3.71 -14.32 -5.22
C THR A 23 4.41 -12.96 -5.08
N TYR A 24 5.44 -12.70 -5.88
CA TYR A 24 6.15 -11.42 -5.86
C TYR A 24 5.23 -10.25 -6.24
N HIS A 25 4.43 -10.41 -7.29
CA HIS A 25 3.45 -9.38 -7.69
C HIS A 25 2.42 -9.11 -6.59
N PHE A 26 1.94 -10.17 -5.92
CA PHE A 26 1.04 -10.01 -4.78
C PHE A 26 1.71 -9.29 -3.60
N PHE A 27 2.93 -9.67 -3.24
CA PHE A 27 3.71 -9.05 -2.18
C PHE A 27 3.94 -7.56 -2.43
N VAL A 28 4.35 -7.17 -3.63
CA VAL A 28 4.57 -5.77 -4.00
C VAL A 28 3.26 -4.99 -3.93
N LYS A 29 2.15 -5.56 -4.42
CA LYS A 29 0.82 -4.94 -4.31
C LYS A 29 0.41 -4.73 -2.86
N MET A 30 0.53 -5.76 -2.01
CA MET A 30 0.23 -5.66 -0.58
C MET A 30 1.05 -4.57 0.09
N THR A 31 2.37 -4.57 -0.15
CA THR A 31 3.30 -3.58 0.43
C THR A 31 2.91 -2.16 0.06
N LEU A 32 2.65 -1.91 -1.23
CA LEU A 32 2.23 -0.60 -1.74
C LEU A 32 0.90 -0.15 -1.11
N VAL A 33 -0.12 -1.01 -1.15
CA VAL A 33 -1.47 -0.67 -0.66
C VAL A 33 -1.45 -0.46 0.86
N SER A 34 -0.83 -1.35 1.62
CA SER A 34 -0.76 -1.25 3.08
C SER A 34 0.07 -0.05 3.56
N THR A 35 1.15 0.30 2.86
CA THR A 35 1.96 1.49 3.20
C THR A 35 1.14 2.76 3.04
N LEU A 36 0.42 2.91 1.92
CA LEU A 36 -0.42 4.08 1.67
C LEU A 36 -1.65 4.14 2.58
N ALA A 37 -2.22 2.98 2.92
CA ALA A 37 -3.29 2.87 3.90
C ALA A 37 -2.85 3.38 5.27
N LEU A 38 -1.69 2.92 5.76
CA LEU A 38 -1.14 3.35 7.04
C LEU A 38 -0.82 4.84 7.05
N ALA A 39 -0.19 5.37 5.99
CA ALA A 39 0.09 6.80 5.88
C ALA A 39 -1.20 7.63 5.92
N SER A 40 -2.23 7.22 5.17
CA SER A 40 -3.54 7.89 5.14
C SER A 40 -4.20 7.87 6.51
N PHE A 41 -4.14 6.74 7.22
CA PHE A 41 -4.63 6.62 8.59
C PHE A 41 -3.86 7.53 9.56
N MET A 42 -2.53 7.58 9.50
CA MET A 42 -1.72 8.45 10.36
C MET A 42 -2.04 9.93 10.16
N VAL A 43 -2.20 10.38 8.91
CA VAL A 43 -2.60 11.77 8.62
C VAL A 43 -4.01 12.05 9.13
N SER A 44 -4.95 11.12 8.92
CA SER A 44 -6.32 11.24 9.44
C SER A 44 -6.32 11.30 10.98
N PHE A 45 -5.49 10.49 11.63
CA PHE A 45 -5.33 10.47 13.08
C PHE A 45 -4.71 11.78 13.60
N ALA A 46 -3.76 12.37 12.89
CA ALA A 46 -3.24 13.70 13.25
C ALA A 46 -4.36 14.77 13.25
N ILE A 47 -5.22 14.78 12.24
CA ILE A 47 -6.37 15.70 12.16
C ILE A 47 -7.30 15.55 13.37
N GLY A 48 -7.64 14.32 13.76
CA GLY A 48 -8.54 14.06 14.89
C GLY A 48 -7.88 14.20 16.25
N GLY A 49 -6.79 13.45 16.45
CA GLY A 49 -6.11 13.29 17.73
C GLY A 49 -5.25 14.48 18.14
N ALA A 50 -4.59 15.16 17.19
CA ALA A 50 -3.78 16.34 17.50
C ALA A 50 -4.60 17.63 17.39
N ASN A 51 -5.43 17.78 16.35
CA ASN A 51 -6.15 19.03 16.08
C ASN A 51 -7.62 19.03 16.56
N GLY A 52 -8.11 17.94 17.15
CA GLY A 52 -9.47 17.84 17.72
C GLY A 52 -10.60 17.60 16.71
N HIS A 53 -10.30 17.44 15.42
CA HIS A 53 -11.30 17.31 14.36
C HIS A 53 -11.77 15.85 14.13
N TRP A 54 -12.37 15.24 15.16
CA TRP A 54 -12.76 13.82 15.17
C TRP A 54 -13.73 13.40 14.06
N GLY A 55 -14.59 14.31 13.59
CA GLY A 55 -15.46 14.04 12.44
C GLY A 55 -14.67 13.77 11.15
N ILE A 56 -13.65 14.59 10.88
CA ILE A 56 -12.78 14.44 9.71
C ILE A 56 -11.90 13.20 9.85
N PHE A 57 -11.41 12.90 11.06
CA PHE A 57 -10.72 11.64 11.34
C PHE A 57 -11.57 10.41 11.00
N THR A 58 -12.84 10.42 11.41
CA THR A 58 -13.75 9.30 11.15
C THR A 58 -13.95 9.10 9.65
N LEU A 59 -14.23 10.17 8.91
CA LEU A 59 -14.40 10.12 7.46
C LEU A 59 -13.11 9.69 6.74
N GLY A 60 -11.96 10.23 7.13
CA GLY A 60 -10.66 9.90 6.56
C GLY A 60 -10.25 8.44 6.81
N THR A 61 -10.56 7.91 7.99
CA THR A 61 -10.33 6.50 8.33
C THR A 61 -11.21 5.58 7.49
N LEU A 62 -12.52 5.86 7.40
CA LEU A 62 -13.44 5.09 6.57
C LEU A 62 -13.05 5.12 5.08
N ALA A 63 -12.66 6.29 4.57
CA ALA A 63 -12.15 6.42 3.21
C ALA A 63 -10.86 5.61 3.00
N SER A 64 -9.94 5.64 3.97
CA SER A 64 -8.69 4.85 3.92
C SER A 64 -8.98 3.36 3.86
N VAL A 65 -9.90 2.85 4.67
CA VAL A 65 -10.32 1.44 4.64
C VAL A 65 -10.97 1.08 3.30
N ALA A 66 -11.89 1.91 2.80
CA ALA A 66 -12.56 1.65 1.53
C ALA A 66 -11.59 1.62 0.34
N VAL A 67 -10.69 2.59 0.26
CA VAL A 67 -9.69 2.66 -0.82
C VAL A 67 -8.66 1.54 -0.70
N THR A 68 -8.31 1.11 0.51
CA THR A 68 -7.46 -0.07 0.74
C THR A 68 -8.12 -1.33 0.21
N ALA A 69 -9.41 -1.55 0.52
CA ALA A 69 -10.16 -2.70 0.01
C ALA A 69 -10.21 -2.71 -1.54
N ILE A 70 -10.45 -1.55 -2.15
CA ILE A 70 -10.40 -1.39 -3.62
C ILE A 70 -9.01 -1.71 -4.17
N GLY A 71 -7.95 -1.21 -3.50
CA GLY A 71 -6.57 -1.46 -3.89
C GLY A 71 -6.23 -2.94 -3.87
N LEU A 72 -6.55 -3.64 -2.79
CA LEU A 72 -6.31 -5.08 -2.63
C LEU A 72 -7.07 -5.92 -3.65
N ALA A 73 -8.35 -5.60 -3.90
CA ALA A 73 -9.20 -6.30 -4.87
C ALA A 73 -8.79 -6.04 -6.34
N SER A 74 -8.01 -4.98 -6.59
CA SER A 74 -7.58 -4.65 -7.95
C SER A 74 -6.37 -5.46 -8.42
N LYS A 75 -6.19 -5.49 -9.75
CA LYS A 75 -5.01 -6.11 -10.37
C LYS A 75 -3.72 -5.39 -10.00
N ASP A 76 -3.73 -4.05 -10.02
CA ASP A 76 -2.52 -3.23 -9.94
C ASP A 76 -2.37 -2.45 -8.62
N GLY A 77 -3.20 -2.72 -7.61
CA GLY A 77 -3.21 -1.97 -6.34
C GLY A 77 -3.91 -0.60 -6.37
N LYS A 78 -4.25 -0.06 -7.55
CA LYS A 78 -4.84 1.28 -7.77
C LYS A 78 -4.08 2.42 -7.02
N PRO A 79 -2.76 2.56 -7.19
CA PRO A 79 -1.96 3.57 -6.46
C PRO A 79 -2.48 4.99 -6.60
N LYS A 80 -2.97 5.38 -7.79
CA LYS A 80 -3.49 6.74 -8.03
C LYS A 80 -4.62 7.13 -7.07
N LEU A 81 -5.50 6.19 -6.72
CA LEU A 81 -6.61 6.44 -5.81
C LEU A 81 -6.11 6.63 -4.36
N LEU A 82 -5.18 5.77 -3.94
CA LEU A 82 -4.54 5.84 -2.62
C LEU A 82 -3.72 7.13 -2.43
N PHE A 83 -2.87 7.46 -3.40
CA PHE A 83 -2.11 8.72 -3.39
C PHE A 83 -3.03 9.95 -3.47
N GLY A 84 -4.12 9.87 -4.24
CA GLY A 84 -5.14 10.91 -4.27
C GLY A 84 -5.77 11.15 -2.90
N LEU A 85 -6.17 10.08 -2.20
CA LEU A 85 -6.69 10.17 -0.84
C LEU A 85 -5.65 10.75 0.13
N LEU A 86 -4.41 10.24 0.10
CA LEU A 86 -3.33 10.74 0.95
C LEU A 86 -3.08 12.23 0.73
N GLY A 87 -3.07 12.69 -0.53
CA GLY A 87 -2.95 14.10 -0.88
C GLY A 87 -4.09 14.96 -0.32
N LEU A 88 -5.34 14.49 -0.45
CA LEU A 88 -6.51 15.17 0.11
C LEU A 88 -6.46 15.25 1.64
N LEU A 89 -6.08 14.16 2.31
CA LEU A 89 -5.93 14.14 3.77
C LEU A 89 -4.79 15.05 4.22
N THR A 90 -3.70 15.11 3.47
CA THR A 90 -2.58 16.02 3.78
C THR A 90 -2.99 17.48 3.64
N LEU A 91 -3.75 17.82 2.58
CA LEU A 91 -4.36 19.14 2.44
C LEU A 91 -5.33 19.46 3.58
N ALA A 92 -6.19 18.50 3.94
CA ALA A 92 -7.11 18.66 5.06
C ALA A 92 -6.36 18.89 6.38
N LEU A 93 -5.25 18.18 6.62
CA LEU A 93 -4.38 18.42 7.76
C LEU A 93 -3.86 19.85 7.76
N ILE A 94 -3.29 20.34 6.65
CA ILE A 94 -2.77 21.71 6.56
C ILE A 94 -3.85 22.76 6.87
N ILE A 95 -5.07 22.56 6.37
CA ILE A 95 -6.19 23.50 6.56
C ILE A 95 -6.74 23.47 8.00
N THR A 96 -6.62 22.33 8.69
CA THR A 96 -7.17 22.11 10.04
C THR A 96 -6.12 22.19 11.14
N SER A 97 -4.88 22.57 10.80
CA SER A 97 -3.77 22.77 11.74
C SER A 97 -3.73 24.18 12.31
#